data_AF-A0A662YE43-F1
#
_entry.id   AF-A0A662YE43-F1
#
_cell.length_a   1.000
_cell.length_b   1.000
_cell.length_c   1.000
_cell.angle_alpha   90.00
_cell.angle_beta   90.00
_cell.angle_gamma   90.00
#
_symmetry.space_group_name_H-M   'P 1'
#
loop_
_entity.id
_entity.type
_entity.pdbx_description
1 polymer ?
#
loop_
_entity_poly.entity_id
_entity_poly.type
_entity_poly.pdbx_seq_one_letter_code
_entity_poly.pdbx_strand_id
1 'polypeptide(L)'
;MATGKRSSVVLHFDLNRTVLMSDAAGGRTMENTVDYLLSECTWGYVNPQRPTEWVCVSDASSIVPPSVEAGQPPLISYKQFVDDAHPYQSLATAAGSDIDQIKAVNKAAKKKRTALQSAFTGGEDAPGRRVRGSFDEVMQKLHFPAGEQREAAKVLCRVLMLYYTVYLQLAATMPTSRLQEAWSEGRYYLLPSFLHFLSYLASPPLAEKQLDVKLVFRTFGDDIVEVARELELLVGGQHPVGLPALPERFRLELEPSARRVGTFYRDGFGSDGTALAVGTLTKVPFSSKLAEEGVNAPTNFYAASEPTVEVIRGFQPIQKTLETLLQGASTLALRDYWEWWSAHAEDGQYGKLLLVDEDKASDVAVFFDDHIEAHHSHIVDVRDALSGEPVAFETSRGKFLQRVEPFAAITDPNYFTTLFEKIVTK
;
A
#
# COMPACT_ATOMS: atom_id res chain seq x y z
N MET A 1 41.80 -1.82 6.45
CA MET A 1 40.66 -0.90 6.32
C MET A 1 39.52 -1.51 7.11
N ALA A 2 39.10 -0.88 8.21
CA ALA A 2 37.96 -1.37 8.98
C ALA A 2 36.72 -1.25 8.11
N THR A 3 36.11 -2.39 7.75
CA THR A 3 34.81 -2.44 7.09
C THR A 3 33.77 -1.96 8.10
N GLY A 4 33.48 -0.66 8.08
CA GLY A 4 32.39 -0.08 8.87
C GLY A 4 31.10 -0.85 8.57
N LYS A 5 30.41 -1.30 9.61
CA LYS A 5 29.10 -1.97 9.46
C LYS A 5 28.14 -0.96 8.82
N ARG A 6 27.62 -1.28 7.64
CA ARG A 6 26.58 -0.46 6.99
C ARG A 6 25.32 -0.46 7.86
N SER A 7 24.68 0.69 8.02
CA SER A 7 23.39 0.76 8.71
C SER A 7 22.31 0.17 7.81
N SER A 8 21.49 -0.74 8.35
CA SER A 8 20.40 -1.37 7.62
C SER A 8 19.15 -0.49 7.66
N VAL A 9 18.51 -0.29 6.52
CA VAL A 9 17.26 0.46 6.39
C VAL A 9 16.23 -0.42 5.69
N VAL A 10 15.22 -0.88 6.42
CA VAL A 10 14.16 -1.75 5.93
C VAL A 10 12.90 -0.92 5.71
N LEU A 11 12.49 -0.78 4.45
CA LEU A 11 11.32 -0.01 4.05
C LEU A 11 10.20 -0.98 3.68
N HIS A 12 9.18 -1.05 4.53
CA HIS A 12 7.96 -1.79 4.25
C HIS A 12 6.99 -0.90 3.49
N PHE A 13 6.55 -1.31 2.31
CA PHE A 13 5.56 -0.58 1.52
C PHE A 13 4.30 -1.40 1.41
N ASP A 14 3.19 -0.87 1.90
CA ASP A 14 1.90 -1.31 1.38
C ASP A 14 1.83 -1.09 -0.13
N LEU A 15 1.07 -1.94 -0.82
CA LEU A 15 0.86 -1.83 -2.25
C LEU A 15 -0.28 -0.87 -2.59
N ASN A 16 -1.50 -1.24 -2.27
CA ASN A 16 -2.72 -0.59 -2.75
C ASN A 16 -2.84 0.84 -2.20
N ARG A 17 -3.09 1.83 -3.08
CA ARG A 17 -3.16 3.26 -2.75
C ARG A 17 -1.91 3.85 -2.09
N THR A 18 -0.82 3.08 -2.00
CA THR A 18 0.47 3.52 -1.49
C THR A 18 1.46 3.64 -2.64
N VAL A 19 1.84 2.53 -3.29
CA VAL A 19 2.76 2.53 -4.44
C VAL A 19 2.09 2.18 -5.77
N LEU A 20 0.82 1.79 -5.76
CA LEU A 20 -0.01 1.60 -6.96
C LEU A 20 -1.44 2.11 -6.73
N MET A 21 -2.07 2.67 -7.76
CA MET A 21 -3.42 3.27 -7.67
C MET A 21 -4.50 2.32 -8.17
N SER A 22 -4.53 1.12 -7.58
CA SER A 22 -5.58 0.13 -7.79
C SER A 22 -6.18 -0.29 -6.45
N ASP A 23 -7.51 -0.23 -6.37
CA ASP A 23 -8.31 -0.77 -5.27
C ASP A 23 -9.28 -1.84 -5.82
N ALA A 24 -8.71 -2.88 -6.43
CA ALA A 24 -9.46 -4.00 -6.97
C ALA A 24 -10.29 -4.71 -5.87
N ALA A 25 -9.76 -4.76 -4.64
CA ALA A 25 -10.46 -5.32 -3.48
C ALA A 25 -11.71 -4.53 -3.10
N GLY A 26 -11.67 -3.19 -3.22
CA GLY A 26 -12.80 -2.29 -3.02
C GLY A 26 -13.75 -2.17 -4.22
N GLY A 27 -13.41 -2.78 -5.37
CA GLY A 27 -14.21 -2.75 -6.59
C GLY A 27 -14.29 -1.36 -7.23
N ARG A 28 -13.28 -0.51 -7.04
CA ARG A 28 -13.23 0.86 -7.56
C ARG A 28 -12.42 0.91 -8.86
N THR A 29 -12.90 1.67 -9.84
CA THR A 29 -12.07 2.01 -11.00
C THR A 29 -10.97 3.01 -10.59
N MET A 30 -9.99 3.24 -11.47
CA MET A 30 -8.96 4.26 -11.23
C MET A 30 -9.59 5.65 -11.08
N GLU A 31 -10.59 5.99 -11.89
CA GLU A 31 -11.33 7.25 -11.81
C GLU A 31 -12.03 7.40 -10.45
N ASN A 32 -12.69 6.34 -9.96
CA ASN A 32 -13.29 6.35 -8.63
C ASN A 32 -12.25 6.54 -7.53
N THR A 33 -11.08 5.93 -7.68
CA THR A 33 -9.96 6.10 -6.74
C THR A 33 -9.43 7.53 -6.75
N VAL A 34 -9.34 8.18 -7.92
CA VAL A 34 -8.96 9.59 -8.04
C VAL A 34 -10.01 10.49 -7.42
N ASP A 35 -11.30 10.31 -7.72
CA ASP A 35 -12.37 11.11 -7.10
C ASP A 35 -12.37 10.97 -5.57
N TYR A 36 -12.23 9.74 -5.07
CA TYR A 36 -12.09 9.48 -3.65
C TYR A 36 -10.89 10.23 -3.08
N LEU A 37 -9.72 10.15 -3.72
CA LEU A 37 -8.51 10.85 -3.30
C LEU A 37 -8.71 12.37 -3.26
N LEU A 38 -9.30 12.94 -4.30
CA LEU A 38 -9.58 14.39 -4.35
C LEU A 38 -10.54 14.82 -3.26
N SER A 39 -11.47 13.96 -2.83
CA SER A 39 -12.33 14.28 -1.69
C SER A 39 -11.56 14.46 -0.38
N GLU A 40 -10.39 13.82 -0.23
CA GLU A 40 -9.54 13.92 0.96
C GLU A 40 -8.72 15.21 0.96
N CYS A 41 -8.31 15.68 -0.21
CA CYS A 41 -7.44 16.84 -0.40
C CYS A 41 -8.17 18.05 -1.01
N THR A 42 -9.49 18.15 -0.87
CA THR A 42 -10.25 19.34 -1.30
C THR A 42 -11.01 19.93 -0.15
N TRP A 43 -10.84 21.24 0.07
CA TRP A 43 -11.26 21.94 1.27
C TRP A 43 -12.47 22.83 1.01
N GLY A 44 -13.35 22.87 2.00
CA GLY A 44 -14.60 23.61 2.01
C GLY A 44 -15.11 23.75 3.43
N TYR A 45 -16.30 24.33 3.59
CA TYR A 45 -16.93 24.48 4.90
C TYR A 45 -18.36 23.92 4.87
N VAL A 46 -18.87 23.55 6.04
CA VAL A 46 -20.27 23.17 6.21
C VAL A 46 -21.13 24.42 6.25
N ASN A 47 -22.13 24.51 5.38
CA ASN A 47 -23.03 25.66 5.31
C ASN A 47 -23.77 25.83 6.66
N PRO A 48 -23.58 26.96 7.39
CA PRO A 48 -24.21 27.16 8.70
C PRO A 48 -25.74 27.18 8.65
N GLN A 49 -26.33 27.58 7.52
CA GLN A 49 -27.76 27.61 7.31
C GLN A 49 -28.32 26.28 6.80
N ARG A 50 -27.46 25.41 6.24
CA ARG A 50 -27.81 24.08 5.72
C ARG A 50 -26.71 23.07 6.07
N PRO A 51 -26.68 22.52 7.29
CA PRO A 51 -25.58 21.65 7.73
C PRO A 51 -25.40 20.35 6.91
N THR A 52 -26.33 20.03 6.03
CA THR A 52 -26.25 18.93 5.06
C THR A 52 -25.55 19.31 3.75
N GLU A 53 -25.05 20.54 3.64
CA GLU A 53 -24.38 21.08 2.45
C GLU A 53 -22.94 21.45 2.78
N TRP A 54 -22.02 20.94 1.98
CA TRP A 54 -20.61 21.32 2.01
C TRP A 54 -20.30 22.21 0.82
N VAL A 55 -19.65 23.34 1.08
CA VAL A 55 -19.34 24.36 0.07
C VAL A 55 -17.84 24.37 -0.18
N CYS A 56 -17.44 23.97 -1.39
CA CYS A 56 -16.05 23.97 -1.82
C CYS A 56 -15.50 25.40 -1.87
N VAL A 57 -14.34 25.65 -1.26
CA VAL A 57 -13.62 26.93 -1.36
C VAL A 57 -12.36 26.83 -2.22
N SER A 58 -11.92 25.61 -2.54
CA SER A 58 -10.67 25.34 -3.26
C SER A 58 -10.88 25.39 -4.78
N ASP A 59 -9.91 25.96 -5.50
CA ASP A 59 -9.84 25.88 -6.98
C ASP A 59 -8.87 24.79 -7.47
N ALA A 60 -8.04 24.25 -6.58
CA ALA A 60 -7.20 23.09 -6.82
C ALA A 60 -7.12 22.26 -5.54
N SER A 61 -6.96 20.94 -5.68
CA SER A 61 -6.75 20.04 -4.55
C SER A 61 -5.35 20.19 -3.95
N SER A 62 -5.25 20.06 -2.64
CA SER A 62 -4.02 20.22 -1.85
C SER A 62 -4.09 19.38 -0.58
N ILE A 63 -2.98 18.74 -0.22
CA ILE A 63 -2.86 18.00 1.05
C ILE A 63 -2.87 18.92 2.28
N VAL A 64 -2.63 20.22 2.09
CA VAL A 64 -2.66 21.23 3.14
C VAL A 64 -3.91 22.11 2.96
N PRO A 65 -4.68 22.38 4.03
CA PRO A 65 -5.81 23.30 3.97
C PRO A 65 -5.36 24.73 3.60
N PRO A 66 -6.15 25.47 2.81
CA PRO A 66 -5.93 26.90 2.62
C PRO A 66 -5.93 27.67 3.94
N SER A 67 -5.19 28.78 3.98
CA SER A 67 -5.25 29.70 5.12
C SER A 67 -6.64 30.33 5.23
N VAL A 68 -7.19 30.33 6.45
CA VAL A 68 -8.53 30.85 6.74
C VAL A 68 -8.39 32.21 7.40
N GLU A 69 -9.10 33.22 6.90
CA GLU A 69 -9.12 34.54 7.53
C GLU A 69 -9.91 34.51 8.85
N ALA A 70 -9.58 35.41 9.77
CA ALA A 70 -10.27 35.50 11.06
C ALA A 70 -11.77 35.77 10.87
N GLY A 71 -12.61 34.88 11.40
CA GLY A 71 -14.07 34.97 11.33
C GLY A 71 -14.74 34.10 10.25
N GLN A 72 -13.96 33.42 9.41
CA GLN A 72 -14.48 32.40 8.49
C GLN A 72 -14.68 31.05 9.19
N PRO A 73 -15.61 30.20 8.71
CA PRO A 73 -15.85 28.87 9.27
C PRO A 73 -14.60 27.97 9.12
N PRO A 74 -14.42 26.99 10.02
CA PRO A 74 -13.34 26.02 9.89
C PRO A 74 -13.49 25.22 8.60
N LEU A 75 -12.37 24.99 7.92
CA LEU A 75 -12.35 24.18 6.71
C LEU A 75 -12.24 22.70 7.06
N ILE A 76 -13.03 21.88 6.38
CA ILE A 76 -12.96 20.43 6.41
C ILE A 76 -12.88 19.91 4.96
N SER A 77 -12.27 18.75 4.78
CA SER A 77 -12.29 18.09 3.48
C SER A 77 -13.68 17.55 3.16
N TYR A 78 -13.97 17.34 1.87
CA TYR A 78 -15.24 16.71 1.50
C TYR A 78 -15.35 15.29 2.07
N LYS A 79 -14.24 14.55 2.12
CA LYS A 79 -14.19 13.25 2.80
C LYS A 79 -14.62 13.34 4.25
N GLN A 80 -14.04 14.28 5.02
CA GLN A 80 -14.39 14.46 6.42
C GLN A 80 -15.89 14.76 6.59
N PHE A 81 -16.43 15.65 5.76
CA PHE A 81 -17.87 15.96 5.74
C PHE A 81 -18.74 14.72 5.52
N VAL A 82 -18.39 13.88 4.54
CA VAL A 82 -19.13 12.65 4.22
C VAL A 82 -18.97 11.60 5.33
N ASP A 83 -17.80 11.49 5.91
CA ASP A 83 -17.51 10.54 6.99
C ASP A 83 -18.28 10.90 8.27
N ASP A 84 -18.38 12.19 8.60
CA ASP A 84 -19.16 12.71 9.74
C ASP A 84 -20.66 12.51 9.53
N ALA A 85 -21.15 12.61 8.29
CA ALA A 85 -22.55 12.32 7.95
C ALA A 85 -22.88 10.81 8.00
N HIS A 86 -21.88 9.95 7.87
CA HIS A 86 -22.02 8.49 7.82
C HIS A 86 -20.98 7.79 8.71
N PRO A 87 -20.99 7.98 10.04
CA PRO A 87 -19.93 7.50 10.92
C PRO A 87 -19.87 5.96 10.96
N TYR A 88 -18.66 5.43 11.09
CA TYR A 88 -18.47 4.03 11.48
C TYR A 88 -18.65 3.87 12.98
N GLN A 89 -19.02 2.66 13.36
CA GLN A 89 -19.05 2.19 14.73
C GLN A 89 -17.83 1.31 14.99
N SER A 90 -17.14 1.55 16.10
CA SER A 90 -16.12 0.68 16.66
C SER A 90 -16.68 -0.13 17.84
N LEU A 91 -15.99 -1.19 18.23
CA LEU A 91 -16.27 -1.94 19.46
C LEU A 91 -16.29 -1.04 20.71
N ALA A 92 -15.44 -0.01 20.74
CA ALA A 92 -15.37 0.95 21.85
C ALA A 92 -16.57 1.92 21.89
N THR A 93 -17.09 2.30 20.72
CA THR A 93 -18.19 3.29 20.61
C THR A 93 -19.58 2.66 20.61
N ALA A 94 -19.69 1.38 20.31
CA ALA A 94 -20.96 0.67 20.16
C ALA A 94 -21.38 -0.04 21.45
N ALA A 95 -21.60 0.74 22.52
CA ALA A 95 -21.99 0.20 23.82
C ALA A 95 -23.30 -0.62 23.72
N GLY A 96 -23.18 -1.95 23.78
CA GLY A 96 -24.31 -2.88 23.77
C GLY A 96 -24.68 -3.49 22.42
N SER A 97 -23.99 -3.15 21.32
CA SER A 97 -24.16 -3.83 20.03
C SER A 97 -23.22 -5.04 19.92
N ASP A 98 -23.71 -6.12 19.33
CA ASP A 98 -22.84 -7.22 18.93
C ASP A 98 -22.01 -6.86 17.68
N ILE A 99 -20.97 -7.66 17.41
CA ILE A 99 -20.04 -7.41 16.31
C ILE A 99 -20.70 -7.46 14.92
N ASP A 100 -21.78 -8.24 14.77
CA ASP A 100 -22.48 -8.39 13.49
C ASP A 100 -23.35 -7.17 13.18
N GLN A 101 -23.96 -6.57 14.20
CA GLN A 101 -24.64 -5.28 14.10
C GLN A 101 -23.67 -4.17 13.70
N ILE A 102 -22.50 -4.12 14.35
CA ILE A 102 -21.44 -3.14 14.00
C ILE A 102 -21.02 -3.32 12.54
N LYS A 103 -20.76 -4.55 12.10
CA LYS A 103 -20.43 -4.86 10.70
C LYS A 103 -21.54 -4.43 9.73
N ALA A 104 -22.80 -4.64 10.08
CA ALA A 104 -23.92 -4.26 9.23
C ALA A 104 -24.04 -2.73 9.08
N VAL A 105 -23.91 -1.98 10.18
CA VAL A 105 -23.91 -0.50 10.18
C VAL A 105 -22.74 0.02 9.36
N ASN A 106 -21.52 -0.49 9.61
CA ASN A 106 -20.32 -0.07 8.89
C ASN A 106 -20.42 -0.38 7.40
N LYS A 107 -21.01 -1.52 7.03
CA LYS A 107 -21.26 -1.87 5.62
C LYS A 107 -22.20 -0.86 4.94
N ALA A 108 -23.26 -0.44 5.63
CA ALA A 108 -24.19 0.56 5.09
C ALA A 108 -23.52 1.95 4.94
N ALA A 109 -22.76 2.37 5.96
CA ALA A 109 -21.97 3.60 5.93
C ALA A 109 -20.92 3.57 4.81
N LYS A 110 -20.17 2.47 4.68
CA LYS A 110 -19.13 2.26 3.65
C LYS A 110 -19.71 2.39 2.24
N LYS A 111 -20.91 1.85 2.03
CA LYS A 111 -21.63 1.97 0.75
C LYS A 111 -21.98 3.44 0.44
N LYS A 112 -22.48 4.20 1.42
CA LYS A 112 -22.83 5.62 1.24
C LYS A 112 -21.59 6.49 1.00
N ARG A 113 -20.56 6.32 1.82
CA ARG A 113 -19.26 7.00 1.68
C ARG A 113 -18.67 6.76 0.30
N THR A 114 -18.57 5.51 -0.12
CA THR A 114 -18.02 5.13 -1.44
C THR A 114 -18.82 5.77 -2.57
N ALA A 115 -20.15 5.77 -2.52
CA ALA A 115 -20.95 6.37 -3.59
C ALA A 115 -20.73 7.89 -3.73
N LEU A 116 -20.61 8.62 -2.62
CA LEU A 116 -20.41 10.07 -2.62
C LEU A 116 -18.98 10.47 -2.98
N GLN A 117 -17.99 9.79 -2.38
CA GLN A 117 -16.57 10.11 -2.54
C GLN A 117 -16.07 9.69 -3.94
N SER A 118 -16.52 8.55 -4.48
CA SER A 118 -16.13 8.10 -5.82
C SER A 118 -16.78 8.87 -6.98
N ALA A 119 -17.69 9.80 -6.69
CA ALA A 119 -18.36 10.65 -7.67
C ALA A 119 -18.07 12.15 -7.40
N PHE A 120 -17.06 12.45 -6.60
CA PHE A 120 -16.82 13.78 -6.04
C PHE A 120 -16.74 14.88 -7.10
N THR A 121 -16.07 14.64 -8.24
CA THR A 121 -15.97 15.58 -9.36
C THR A 121 -16.90 15.21 -10.54
N GLY A 122 -17.74 14.19 -10.38
CA GLY A 122 -18.57 13.62 -11.44
C GLY A 122 -19.89 14.36 -11.66
N GLY A 123 -19.90 15.40 -12.50
CA GLY A 123 -21.11 16.12 -12.93
C GLY A 123 -20.96 17.64 -12.93
N GLU A 124 -21.99 18.37 -13.35
CA GLU A 124 -22.03 19.84 -13.27
C GLU A 124 -22.28 20.32 -11.83
N ASP A 125 -23.15 19.62 -11.10
CA ASP A 125 -23.54 19.97 -9.72
C ASP A 125 -22.71 19.21 -8.66
N ALA A 126 -21.61 18.59 -9.07
CA ALA A 126 -20.79 17.78 -8.17
C ALA A 126 -20.07 18.68 -7.13
N PRO A 127 -19.96 18.26 -5.86
CA PRO A 127 -19.31 19.05 -4.81
C PRO A 127 -17.86 19.45 -5.16
N GLY A 128 -17.15 18.58 -5.86
CA GLY A 128 -15.78 18.78 -6.32
C GLY A 128 -15.66 19.43 -7.70
N ARG A 129 -16.74 19.98 -8.29
CA ARG A 129 -16.71 20.53 -9.66
C ARG A 129 -15.60 21.57 -9.85
N ARG A 130 -15.38 22.44 -8.87
CA ARG A 130 -14.34 23.49 -8.92
C ARG A 130 -12.92 22.93 -9.12
N VAL A 131 -12.65 21.73 -8.60
CA VAL A 131 -11.34 21.08 -8.69
C VAL A 131 -11.25 20.04 -9.80
N ARG A 132 -12.15 20.07 -10.78
CA ARG A 132 -12.10 19.14 -11.92
C ARG A 132 -10.77 19.19 -12.68
N GLY A 133 -10.12 20.36 -12.72
CA GLY A 133 -8.77 20.48 -13.27
C GLY A 133 -7.73 19.60 -12.54
N SER A 134 -7.83 19.47 -11.21
CA SER A 134 -6.97 18.56 -10.43
C SER A 134 -7.26 17.09 -10.74
N PHE A 135 -8.51 16.73 -11.06
CA PHE A 135 -8.83 15.37 -11.54
C PHE A 135 -8.11 15.07 -12.84
N ASP A 136 -8.20 15.97 -13.82
CA ASP A 136 -7.58 15.79 -15.12
C ASP A 136 -6.04 15.73 -15.01
N GLU A 137 -5.45 16.56 -14.15
CA GLU A 137 -4.01 16.54 -13.86
C GLU A 137 -3.57 15.20 -13.24
N VAL A 138 -4.23 14.76 -12.16
CA VAL A 138 -3.91 13.50 -11.48
C VAL A 138 -4.08 12.32 -12.43
N MET A 139 -5.17 12.28 -13.21
CA MET A 139 -5.36 11.26 -14.22
C MET A 139 -4.26 11.28 -15.27
N GLN A 140 -3.85 12.45 -15.75
CA GLN A 140 -2.74 12.56 -16.70
C GLN A 140 -1.44 11.99 -16.12
N LYS A 141 -1.14 12.24 -14.84
CA LYS A 141 0.06 11.75 -14.14
C LYS A 141 0.05 10.23 -13.91
N LEU A 142 -1.13 9.62 -13.84
CA LEU A 142 -1.29 8.17 -13.75
C LEU A 142 -1.11 7.44 -15.10
N HIS A 143 -0.97 8.17 -16.21
CA HIS A 143 -0.68 7.60 -17.51
C HIS A 143 0.77 7.83 -17.93
N PHE A 144 1.34 6.89 -18.67
CA PHE A 144 2.59 7.12 -19.39
C PHE A 144 2.46 8.39 -20.25
N PRO A 145 3.50 9.23 -20.39
CA PRO A 145 3.47 10.37 -21.30
C PRO A 145 3.04 9.95 -22.72
N ALA A 146 2.24 10.78 -23.39
CA ALA A 146 1.85 10.51 -24.76
C ALA A 146 3.10 10.42 -25.65
N GLY A 147 3.19 9.37 -26.48
CA GLY A 147 4.35 9.12 -27.32
C GLY A 147 4.92 7.71 -27.14
N GLU A 148 6.22 7.58 -27.36
CA GLU A 148 6.93 6.30 -27.45
C GLU A 148 6.73 5.40 -26.22
N GLN A 149 6.81 5.97 -25.01
CA GLN A 149 6.66 5.22 -23.76
C GLN A 149 5.26 4.60 -23.61
N ARG A 150 4.20 5.39 -23.87
CA ARG A 150 2.82 4.90 -23.80
C ARG A 150 2.54 3.86 -24.87
N GLU A 151 3.05 4.05 -26.08
CA GLU A 151 2.86 3.07 -27.15
C GLU A 151 3.68 1.79 -26.89
N ALA A 152 4.88 1.88 -26.33
CA ALA A 152 5.66 0.72 -25.91
C ALA A 152 4.94 -0.10 -24.83
N ALA A 153 4.35 0.55 -23.82
CA ALA A 153 3.53 -0.11 -22.80
C ALA A 153 2.35 -0.87 -23.43
N LYS A 154 1.62 -0.23 -24.34
CA LYS A 154 0.51 -0.87 -25.06
C LYS A 154 0.98 -2.06 -25.92
N VAL A 155 2.12 -1.94 -26.60
CA VAL A 155 2.66 -3.01 -27.46
C VAL A 155 3.02 -4.26 -26.65
N LEU A 156 3.62 -4.10 -25.46
CA LEU A 156 3.91 -5.21 -24.54
C LEU A 156 2.66 -5.94 -24.03
N CYS A 157 1.49 -5.32 -24.14
CA CYS A 157 0.22 -5.88 -23.64
C CYS A 157 -0.73 -6.34 -24.75
N ARG A 158 -0.40 -6.11 -26.03
CA ARG A 158 -1.27 -6.50 -27.16
C ARG A 158 -1.12 -7.98 -27.50
N VAL A 159 -2.20 -8.75 -27.30
CA VAL A 159 -2.46 -9.97 -28.05
C VAL A 159 -3.03 -9.55 -29.40
N LEU A 160 -2.21 -9.68 -30.47
CA LEU A 160 -2.58 -9.58 -31.89
C LEU A 160 -4.02 -9.11 -32.18
N MET A 161 -4.22 -7.80 -32.34
CA MET A 161 -5.26 -7.31 -33.24
C MET A 161 -4.59 -6.65 -34.43
N LEU A 162 -4.71 -7.36 -35.56
CA LEU A 162 -4.42 -6.91 -36.93
C LEU A 162 -4.91 -5.47 -37.12
N TYR A 163 -4.23 -4.75 -38.02
CA TYR A 163 -4.42 -3.33 -38.38
C TYR A 163 -3.60 -2.33 -37.54
N TYR A 164 -2.27 -2.44 -37.58
CA TYR A 164 -1.40 -1.32 -37.99
C TYR A 164 0.02 -1.84 -38.30
N THR A 165 0.60 -1.30 -39.37
CA THR A 165 1.72 -1.81 -40.15
C THR A 165 3.10 -1.65 -39.47
N VAL A 166 3.92 -2.72 -39.52
CA VAL A 166 5.41 -2.75 -39.53
C VAL A 166 6.19 -2.41 -38.23
N TYR A 167 5.69 -2.79 -37.05
CA TYR A 167 6.54 -2.91 -35.83
C TYR A 167 6.25 -4.18 -35.01
N LEU A 168 5.98 -5.30 -35.69
CA LEU A 168 5.70 -6.59 -35.05
C LEU A 168 6.84 -7.56 -35.34
N GLN A 169 7.88 -7.53 -34.51
CA GLN A 169 8.76 -8.70 -34.42
C GLN A 169 9.12 -9.14 -33.00
N LEU A 170 8.69 -8.43 -31.95
CA LEU A 170 8.90 -8.86 -30.55
C LEU A 170 7.78 -8.35 -29.61
N ALA A 171 6.49 -8.51 -29.96
CA ALA A 171 5.42 -8.26 -28.99
C ALA A 171 5.38 -9.44 -28.01
N ALA A 172 6.07 -9.31 -26.87
CA ALA A 172 5.93 -10.23 -25.75
C ALA A 172 4.47 -10.22 -25.31
N THR A 173 3.80 -11.37 -25.28
CA THR A 173 2.43 -11.46 -24.76
C THR A 173 2.49 -11.52 -23.24
N MET A 174 2.28 -10.40 -22.56
CA MET A 174 2.12 -10.41 -21.10
C MET A 174 0.88 -11.25 -20.71
N PRO A 175 0.96 -12.13 -19.69
CA PRO A 175 -0.22 -12.86 -19.22
C PRO A 175 -1.32 -11.90 -18.75
N THR A 176 -2.58 -12.26 -19.00
CA THR A 176 -3.75 -11.53 -18.47
C THR A 176 -3.58 -11.31 -16.96
N SER A 177 -3.54 -10.06 -16.55
CA SER A 177 -3.26 -9.62 -15.18
C SER A 177 -3.59 -8.14 -15.02
N ARG A 178 -3.64 -7.62 -13.79
CA ARG A 178 -3.90 -6.19 -13.55
C ARG A 178 -2.82 -5.28 -14.13
N LEU A 179 -1.56 -5.75 -14.13
CA LEU A 179 -0.45 -5.06 -14.79
C LEU A 179 -0.70 -4.94 -16.31
N GLN A 180 -1.10 -6.04 -16.94
CA GLN A 180 -1.40 -6.06 -18.39
C GLN A 180 -2.58 -5.15 -18.72
N GLU A 181 -3.64 -5.17 -17.90
CA GLU A 181 -4.81 -4.31 -18.05
C GLU A 181 -4.40 -2.83 -17.99
N ALA A 182 -3.72 -2.41 -16.91
CA ALA A 182 -3.26 -1.05 -16.73
C ALA A 182 -2.41 -0.54 -17.91
N TRP A 183 -1.40 -1.32 -18.31
CA TRP A 183 -0.50 -0.92 -19.40
C TRP A 183 -1.18 -0.92 -20.77
N SER A 184 -2.16 -1.80 -21.00
CA SER A 184 -2.95 -1.81 -22.24
C SER A 184 -3.76 -0.52 -22.43
N GLU A 185 -4.12 0.13 -21.33
CA GLU A 185 -4.79 1.44 -21.29
C GLU A 185 -3.80 2.61 -21.24
N GLY A 186 -2.49 2.33 -21.23
CA GLY A 186 -1.43 3.33 -21.11
C GLY A 186 -1.29 3.91 -19.71
N ARG A 187 -1.75 3.19 -18.68
CA ARG A 187 -1.68 3.55 -17.27
C ARG A 187 -0.43 2.93 -16.64
N TYR A 188 0.15 3.62 -15.67
CA TYR A 188 1.16 3.04 -14.80
C TYR A 188 0.51 1.99 -13.88
N TYR A 189 1.23 0.91 -13.56
CA TYR A 189 0.83 -0.02 -12.51
C TYR A 189 1.44 0.43 -11.18
N LEU A 190 2.77 0.36 -11.03
CA LEU A 190 3.48 1.08 -9.98
C LEU A 190 3.54 2.59 -10.30
N LEU A 191 3.35 3.42 -9.28
CA LEU A 191 3.37 4.87 -9.37
C LEU A 191 4.70 5.38 -9.97
N PRO A 192 4.66 6.43 -10.82
CA PRO A 192 5.87 7.04 -11.37
C PRO A 192 6.87 7.47 -10.30
N SER A 193 6.42 8.09 -9.21
CA SER A 193 7.31 8.52 -8.11
C SER A 193 7.99 7.34 -7.43
N PHE A 194 7.34 6.18 -7.35
CA PHE A 194 7.93 4.98 -6.80
C PHE A 194 8.97 4.37 -7.77
N LEU A 195 8.68 4.38 -9.07
CA LEU A 195 9.66 3.97 -10.10
C LEU A 195 10.93 4.86 -10.06
N HIS A 196 10.75 6.18 -9.95
CA HIS A 196 11.86 7.11 -9.77
C HIS A 196 12.62 6.85 -8.47
N PHE A 197 11.93 6.51 -7.39
CA PHE A 197 12.55 6.14 -6.12
C PHE A 197 13.40 4.86 -6.24
N LEU A 198 12.92 3.82 -6.92
CA LEU A 198 13.72 2.61 -7.17
C LEU A 198 14.99 2.94 -7.97
N SER A 199 14.89 3.81 -8.98
CA SER A 199 16.04 4.30 -9.74
C SER A 199 17.00 5.11 -8.88
N TYR A 200 16.49 5.96 -7.98
CA TYR A 200 17.30 6.67 -6.99
C TYR A 200 18.03 5.71 -6.05
N LEU A 201 17.38 4.65 -5.57
CA LEU A 201 18.02 3.62 -4.74
C LEU A 201 19.10 2.81 -5.48
N ALA A 202 19.03 2.78 -6.81
CA ALA A 202 20.06 2.19 -7.66
C ALA A 202 21.21 3.17 -8.00
N SER A 203 21.06 4.46 -7.68
CA SER A 203 21.96 5.52 -8.16
C SER A 203 23.28 5.61 -7.36
N PRO A 204 24.37 6.13 -7.98
CA PRO A 204 25.66 6.31 -7.32
C PRO A 204 25.64 7.14 -6.03
N PRO A 205 24.87 8.25 -5.91
CA PRO A 205 24.77 9.03 -4.68
C PRO A 205 24.39 8.21 -3.44
N LEU A 206 23.59 7.14 -3.62
CA LEU A 206 23.26 6.24 -2.50
C LEU A 206 24.35 5.19 -2.26
N ALA A 207 25.06 4.75 -3.29
CA ALA A 207 26.19 3.81 -3.16
C ALA A 207 27.34 4.38 -2.31
N GLU A 208 27.46 5.71 -2.26
CA GLU A 208 28.41 6.42 -1.40
C GLU A 208 27.96 6.49 0.07
N LYS A 209 26.64 6.44 0.32
CA LYS A 209 26.11 6.31 1.69
C LYS A 209 26.36 4.88 2.15
N GLN A 210 26.93 4.68 3.35
CA GLN A 210 27.14 3.34 3.94
C GLN A 210 25.82 2.71 4.43
N LEU A 211 24.81 2.68 3.57
CA LEU A 211 23.47 2.19 3.85
C LEU A 211 23.23 0.87 3.11
N ASP A 212 22.57 -0.06 3.77
CA ASP A 212 22.03 -1.28 3.18
C ASP A 212 20.50 -1.17 3.17
N VAL A 213 19.93 -0.75 2.05
CA VAL A 213 18.48 -0.51 1.92
C VAL A 213 17.77 -1.78 1.46
N LYS A 214 16.73 -2.16 2.19
CA LYS A 214 15.85 -3.30 1.89
C LYS A 214 14.43 -2.83 1.62
N LEU A 215 13.78 -3.46 0.66
CA LEU A 215 12.38 -3.23 0.30
C LEU A 215 11.55 -4.44 0.70
N VAL A 216 10.46 -4.21 1.42
CA VAL A 216 9.49 -5.24 1.79
C VAL A 216 8.11 -4.82 1.27
N PHE A 217 7.62 -5.48 0.23
CA PHE A 217 6.26 -5.24 -0.27
C PHE A 217 5.23 -5.94 0.62
N ARG A 218 4.15 -5.24 0.97
CA ARG A 218 3.09 -5.70 1.87
C ARG A 218 1.75 -5.56 1.19
N THR A 219 0.89 -6.57 1.32
CA THR A 219 -0.50 -6.46 0.87
C THR A 219 -1.36 -7.52 1.54
N PHE A 220 -2.64 -7.23 1.71
CA PHE A 220 -3.66 -8.24 2.00
C PHE A 220 -4.07 -9.02 0.74
N GLY A 221 -3.94 -8.38 -0.43
CA GLY A 221 -4.38 -8.86 -1.74
C GLY A 221 -3.42 -9.86 -2.38
N ASP A 222 -3.44 -9.90 -3.70
CA ASP A 222 -2.69 -10.82 -4.57
C ASP A 222 -1.75 -10.08 -5.56
N ASP A 223 -1.61 -8.76 -5.42
CA ASP A 223 -0.85 -7.87 -6.32
C ASP A 223 0.67 -8.14 -6.40
N ILE A 224 1.22 -8.98 -5.50
CA ILE A 224 2.66 -9.28 -5.44
C ILE A 224 3.17 -9.88 -6.75
N VAL A 225 2.35 -10.69 -7.44
CA VAL A 225 2.75 -11.35 -8.69
C VAL A 225 2.98 -10.32 -9.80
N GLU A 226 2.11 -9.34 -9.92
CA GLU A 226 2.22 -8.22 -10.85
C GLU A 226 3.40 -7.31 -10.51
N VAL A 227 3.59 -6.98 -9.23
CA VAL A 227 4.75 -6.18 -8.77
C VAL A 227 6.06 -6.88 -9.13
N ALA A 228 6.18 -8.18 -8.87
CA ALA A 228 7.36 -8.96 -9.22
C ALA A 228 7.64 -8.94 -10.74
N ARG A 229 6.59 -9.02 -11.56
CA ARG A 229 6.72 -8.94 -13.03
C ARG A 229 7.17 -7.57 -13.51
N GLU A 230 6.63 -6.49 -12.93
CA GLU A 230 7.07 -5.14 -13.29
C GLU A 230 8.53 -4.88 -12.87
N LEU A 231 8.94 -5.38 -11.68
CA LEU A 231 10.34 -5.36 -11.24
C LEU A 231 11.25 -6.15 -12.18
N GLU A 232 10.83 -7.31 -12.68
CA GLU A 232 11.59 -8.08 -13.67
C GLU A 232 11.86 -7.26 -14.94
N LEU A 233 10.85 -6.55 -15.45
CA LEU A 233 11.00 -5.68 -16.62
C LEU A 233 11.94 -4.50 -16.35
N LEU A 234 11.94 -3.94 -15.13
CA LEU A 234 12.88 -2.90 -14.72
C LEU A 234 14.31 -3.44 -14.64
N VAL A 235 14.52 -4.61 -14.05
CA VAL A 235 15.84 -5.26 -13.96
C VAL A 235 16.37 -5.63 -15.35
N GLY A 236 15.48 -6.12 -16.23
CA GLY A 236 15.81 -6.45 -17.62
C GLY A 236 16.01 -5.24 -18.54
N GLY A 237 15.77 -4.01 -18.07
CA GLY A 237 15.85 -2.80 -18.90
C GLY A 237 14.78 -2.73 -20.00
N GLN A 238 13.65 -3.42 -19.80
CA GLN A 238 12.54 -3.54 -20.75
C GLN A 238 11.33 -2.68 -20.36
N HIS A 239 11.38 -2.03 -19.20
CA HIS A 239 10.27 -1.22 -18.72
C HIS A 239 10.08 0.06 -19.56
N PRO A 240 8.86 0.39 -20.00
CA PRO A 240 8.57 1.53 -20.90
C PRO A 240 8.75 2.92 -20.27
N VAL A 241 9.16 3.01 -19.00
CA VAL A 241 9.29 4.29 -18.26
C VAL A 241 10.54 5.08 -18.66
N GLY A 242 11.47 4.47 -19.38
CA GLY A 242 12.71 5.12 -19.83
C GLY A 242 13.74 5.35 -18.71
N LEU A 243 13.62 4.64 -17.58
CA LEU A 243 14.64 4.61 -16.53
C LEU A 243 15.73 3.59 -16.84
N PRO A 244 16.97 3.78 -16.37
CA PRO A 244 18.02 2.77 -16.48
C PRO A 244 17.60 1.43 -15.85
N ALA A 245 18.16 0.34 -16.37
CA ALA A 245 17.93 -0.99 -15.81
C ALA A 245 18.30 -1.03 -14.32
N LEU A 246 17.44 -1.63 -13.51
CA LEU A 246 17.72 -1.81 -12.09
C LEU A 246 18.72 -2.94 -11.87
N PRO A 247 19.57 -2.86 -10.84
CA PRO A 247 20.44 -3.97 -10.46
C PRO A 247 19.65 -5.21 -10.06
N GLU A 248 20.26 -6.38 -10.28
CA GLU A 248 19.71 -7.71 -9.96
C GLU A 248 19.06 -7.83 -8.58
N ARG A 249 19.63 -7.16 -7.56
CA ARG A 249 19.13 -7.19 -6.18
C ARG A 249 17.68 -6.72 -6.00
N PHE A 250 17.13 -5.99 -6.97
CA PHE A 250 15.74 -5.52 -6.94
C PHE A 250 14.74 -6.59 -7.40
N ARG A 251 15.20 -7.65 -8.08
CA ARG A 251 14.34 -8.76 -8.54
C ARG A 251 13.64 -9.41 -7.35
N LEU A 252 12.33 -9.64 -7.49
CA LEU A 252 11.51 -10.34 -6.51
C LEU A 252 11.20 -11.74 -7.03
N GLU A 253 11.96 -12.73 -6.55
CA GLU A 253 11.79 -14.13 -6.97
C GLU A 253 10.66 -14.80 -6.18
N LEU A 254 9.62 -15.25 -6.89
CA LEU A 254 8.43 -15.85 -6.27
C LEU A 254 8.57 -17.35 -6.00
N GLU A 255 9.60 -17.99 -6.56
CA GLU A 255 9.84 -19.42 -6.38
C GLU A 255 10.10 -19.76 -4.90
N PRO A 256 9.50 -20.84 -4.35
CA PRO A 256 9.63 -21.17 -2.94
C PRO A 256 11.07 -21.28 -2.43
N SER A 257 11.97 -21.81 -3.26
CA SER A 257 13.38 -22.00 -2.94
C SER A 257 14.16 -20.68 -2.79
N ALA A 258 13.70 -19.60 -3.42
CA ALA A 258 14.32 -18.29 -3.31
C ALA A 258 14.04 -17.61 -1.96
N ARG A 259 12.99 -18.07 -1.25
CA ARG A 259 12.60 -17.57 0.08
C ARG A 259 12.46 -16.04 0.14
N ARG A 260 11.97 -15.41 -0.96
CA ARG A 260 11.71 -13.96 -1.03
C ARG A 260 10.26 -13.57 -0.77
N VAL A 261 9.40 -14.56 -0.53
CA VAL A 261 7.98 -14.36 -0.27
C VAL A 261 7.54 -15.05 1.00
N GLY A 262 6.50 -14.54 1.63
CA GLY A 262 5.83 -15.24 2.72
C GLY A 262 4.40 -14.74 2.93
N THR A 263 3.65 -15.48 3.73
CA THR A 263 2.28 -15.12 4.10
C THR A 263 2.08 -15.26 5.60
N PHE A 264 1.45 -14.26 6.19
CA PHE A 264 1.03 -14.33 7.58
C PHE A 264 -0.23 -15.17 7.74
N TYR A 265 -0.35 -15.78 8.90
CA TYR A 265 -1.55 -16.38 9.44
C TYR A 265 -1.70 -15.91 10.88
N ARG A 266 -2.91 -15.51 11.27
CA ARG A 266 -3.23 -15.05 12.63
C ARG A 266 -4.52 -15.70 13.11
N ASP A 267 -4.41 -16.35 14.26
CA ASP A 267 -5.50 -17.02 14.99
C ASP A 267 -5.58 -16.58 16.46
N GLY A 268 -4.68 -15.70 16.91
CA GLY A 268 -4.69 -15.12 18.24
C GLY A 268 -4.00 -13.76 18.28
N PHE A 269 -4.26 -13.01 19.36
CA PHE A 269 -3.67 -11.69 19.59
C PHE A 269 -2.18 -11.76 19.97
N GLY A 270 -1.79 -12.78 20.73
CA GLY A 270 -0.44 -12.98 21.23
C GLY A 270 0.52 -13.58 20.22
N SER A 271 1.76 -13.75 20.67
CA SER A 271 2.87 -14.35 19.90
C SER A 271 2.53 -15.74 19.38
N ASP A 272 1.92 -16.58 20.21
CA ASP A 272 1.49 -17.93 19.89
C ASP A 272 0.40 -17.97 18.80
N GLY A 273 -0.40 -16.91 18.69
CA GLY A 273 -1.46 -16.74 17.71
C GLY A 273 -1.01 -16.20 16.34
N THR A 274 0.29 -16.12 16.07
CA THR A 274 0.81 -15.60 14.79
C THR A 274 1.85 -16.52 14.19
N ALA A 275 1.68 -16.83 12.91
CA ALA A 275 2.63 -17.59 12.11
C ALA A 275 2.98 -16.87 10.79
N LEU A 276 4.19 -17.12 10.30
CA LEU A 276 4.68 -16.73 8.97
C LEU A 276 5.04 -18.01 8.21
N ALA A 277 4.39 -18.24 7.07
CA ALA A 277 4.78 -19.27 6.12
C ALA A 277 5.71 -18.66 5.07
N VAL A 278 6.94 -19.19 4.95
CA VAL A 278 7.98 -18.68 4.04
C VAL A 278 8.05 -19.52 2.77
N GLY A 279 8.24 -18.85 1.64
CA GLY A 279 8.33 -19.47 0.31
C GLY A 279 6.97 -19.63 -0.37
N THR A 280 5.92 -18.96 0.09
CA THR A 280 4.60 -19.02 -0.53
C THR A 280 3.81 -17.72 -0.40
N LEU A 281 2.93 -17.50 -1.38
CA LEU A 281 1.87 -16.47 -1.36
C LEU A 281 0.48 -17.07 -1.15
N THR A 282 0.39 -18.40 -1.09
CA THR A 282 -0.84 -19.14 -0.82
C THR A 282 -1.21 -18.94 0.64
N LYS A 283 -2.21 -18.11 0.93
CA LYS A 283 -2.70 -17.91 2.29
C LYS A 283 -3.51 -19.12 2.77
N VAL A 284 -3.38 -19.45 4.05
CA VAL A 284 -4.31 -20.37 4.72
C VAL A 284 -5.72 -19.80 4.62
N PRO A 285 -6.74 -20.55 4.15
CA PRO A 285 -8.09 -20.03 4.02
C PRO A 285 -8.74 -19.88 5.40
N PHE A 286 -9.60 -18.87 5.55
CA PHE A 286 -10.43 -18.78 6.74
C PHE A 286 -11.55 -19.82 6.67
N SER A 287 -11.47 -20.86 7.51
CA SER A 287 -12.51 -21.89 7.60
C SER A 287 -12.72 -22.34 9.04
N SER A 288 -13.95 -22.70 9.38
CA SER A 288 -14.31 -23.26 10.69
C SER A 288 -13.55 -24.55 10.99
N LYS A 289 -13.27 -25.38 9.97
CA LYS A 289 -12.48 -26.62 10.14
C LYS A 289 -11.04 -26.35 10.55
N LEU A 290 -10.42 -25.29 10.00
CA LEU A 290 -9.05 -24.92 10.37
C LEU A 290 -8.99 -24.31 11.77
N ALA A 291 -10.07 -23.69 12.26
CA ALA A 291 -10.16 -23.26 13.65
C ALA A 291 -10.14 -24.43 14.65
N GLU A 292 -10.66 -25.61 14.26
CA GLU A 292 -10.60 -26.83 15.09
C GLU A 292 -9.18 -27.41 15.18
N GLU A 293 -8.34 -27.20 14.16
CA GLU A 293 -6.93 -27.62 14.14
C GLU A 293 -6.01 -26.71 14.98
N GLY A 294 -6.51 -25.53 15.35
CA GLY A 294 -5.81 -24.56 16.19
C GLY A 294 -4.39 -24.25 15.70
N VAL A 295 -3.43 -24.34 16.62
CA VAL A 295 -2.02 -23.97 16.40
C VAL A 295 -1.37 -24.71 15.20
N ASN A 296 -1.85 -25.90 14.86
CA ASN A 296 -1.29 -26.73 13.79
C ASN A 296 -1.90 -26.46 12.41
N ALA A 297 -2.97 -25.67 12.32
CA ALA A 297 -3.69 -25.38 11.08
C ALA A 297 -2.77 -24.94 9.91
N PRO A 298 -1.89 -23.92 10.06
CA PRO A 298 -1.01 -23.52 8.96
C PRO A 298 -0.04 -24.64 8.56
N THR A 299 0.57 -25.34 9.53
CA THR A 299 1.53 -26.41 9.26
C THR A 299 0.89 -27.56 8.49
N ASN A 300 -0.31 -28.00 8.90
CA ASN A 300 -1.03 -29.07 8.23
C ASN A 300 -1.45 -28.67 6.81
N PHE A 301 -1.92 -27.43 6.62
CA PHE A 301 -2.32 -26.90 5.33
C PHE A 301 -1.20 -26.97 4.29
N TYR A 302 0.00 -26.49 4.65
CA TYR A 302 1.14 -26.50 3.74
C TYR A 302 1.76 -27.88 3.58
N ALA A 303 1.81 -28.71 4.62
CA ALA A 303 2.34 -30.08 4.52
C ALA A 303 1.64 -30.92 3.44
N ALA A 304 0.36 -30.66 3.18
CA ALA A 304 -0.43 -31.37 2.19
C ALA A 304 -0.18 -30.92 0.74
N SER A 305 0.23 -29.66 0.52
CA SER A 305 0.21 -29.02 -0.81
C SER A 305 1.55 -28.42 -1.24
N GLU A 306 2.36 -27.95 -0.30
CA GLU A 306 3.61 -27.23 -0.52
C GLU A 306 4.65 -27.64 0.55
N PRO A 307 5.20 -28.87 0.50
CA PRO A 307 6.04 -29.43 1.57
C PRO A 307 7.37 -28.71 1.79
N THR A 308 7.77 -27.82 0.88
CA THR A 308 8.96 -26.96 1.00
C THR A 308 8.70 -25.69 1.79
N VAL A 309 7.44 -25.37 2.10
CA VAL A 309 7.08 -24.20 2.89
C VAL A 309 7.43 -24.42 4.35
N GLU A 310 8.13 -23.44 4.91
CA GLU A 310 8.47 -23.43 6.33
C GLU A 310 7.47 -22.55 7.08
N VAL A 311 6.83 -23.09 8.11
CA VAL A 311 5.91 -22.35 8.98
C VAL A 311 6.62 -22.00 10.27
N ILE A 312 6.81 -20.70 10.51
CA ILE A 312 7.45 -20.15 11.69
C ILE A 312 6.37 -19.51 12.56
N ARG A 313 6.25 -19.94 13.82
CA ARG A 313 5.26 -19.41 14.77
C ARG A 313 5.95 -18.63 15.89
N GLY A 314 5.33 -17.55 16.35
CA GLY A 314 5.86 -16.69 17.41
C GLY A 314 6.61 -15.45 16.90
N PHE A 315 6.48 -14.34 17.61
CA PHE A 315 7.09 -13.06 17.22
C PHE A 315 8.62 -13.11 17.11
N GLN A 316 9.34 -13.55 18.15
CA GLN A 316 10.81 -13.61 18.09
C GLN A 316 11.33 -14.56 16.99
N PRO A 317 10.80 -15.80 16.82
CA PRO A 317 11.17 -16.65 15.69
C PRO A 317 10.90 -15.98 14.33
N ILE A 318 9.74 -15.34 14.16
CA ILE A 318 9.39 -14.63 12.92
C ILE A 318 10.38 -13.49 12.66
N GLN A 319 10.67 -12.65 13.65
CA GLN A 319 11.60 -11.53 13.51
C GLN A 319 12.99 -12.03 13.10
N LYS A 320 13.52 -13.05 13.78
CA LYS A 320 14.83 -13.65 13.44
C LYS A 320 14.85 -14.21 12.02
N THR A 321 13.76 -14.84 11.60
CA THR A 321 13.62 -15.35 10.23
C THR A 321 13.64 -14.20 9.22
N LEU A 322 12.86 -13.14 9.44
CA LEU A 322 12.85 -11.97 8.56
C LEU A 322 14.23 -11.30 8.48
N GLU A 323 14.92 -11.13 9.60
CA GLU A 323 16.30 -10.61 9.63
C GLU A 323 17.26 -11.48 8.79
N THR A 324 17.16 -12.80 8.91
CA THR A 324 17.97 -13.74 8.13
C THR A 324 17.67 -13.64 6.63
N LEU A 325 16.40 -13.53 6.25
CA LEU A 325 16.01 -13.36 4.85
C LEU A 325 16.56 -12.04 4.28
N LEU A 326 16.46 -10.94 5.04
CA LEU A 326 16.91 -9.61 4.63
C LEU A 326 18.44 -9.48 4.59
N GLN A 327 19.20 -10.29 5.35
CA GLN A 327 20.66 -10.38 5.18
C GLN A 327 21.04 -10.94 3.80
N GLY A 328 20.24 -11.85 3.25
CA GLY A 328 20.47 -12.47 1.94
C GLY A 328 19.73 -11.81 0.77
N ALA A 329 18.90 -10.79 1.02
CA ALA A 329 18.02 -10.14 0.03
C ALA A 329 18.22 -8.62 -0.02
N SER A 330 17.71 -7.99 -1.07
CA SER A 330 17.32 -6.56 -0.99
C SER A 330 15.83 -6.36 -1.18
N THR A 331 15.11 -7.34 -1.74
CA THR A 331 13.66 -7.29 -1.92
C THR A 331 12.99 -8.52 -1.30
N LEU A 332 11.91 -8.30 -0.57
CA LEU A 332 11.02 -9.30 0.02
C LEU A 332 9.57 -8.90 -0.26
N ALA A 333 8.64 -9.84 -0.28
CA ALA A 333 7.22 -9.54 -0.25
C ALA A 333 6.49 -10.42 0.78
N LEU A 334 5.57 -9.83 1.53
CA LEU A 334 4.80 -10.51 2.56
C LEU A 334 3.31 -10.24 2.35
N ARG A 335 2.54 -11.32 2.29
CA ARG A 335 1.08 -11.26 2.26
C ARG A 335 0.54 -11.24 3.68
N ASP A 336 -0.22 -10.22 4.01
CA ASP A 336 -0.87 -10.03 5.30
C ASP A 336 -2.20 -10.78 5.39
N TYR A 337 -2.67 -11.05 6.61
CA TYR A 337 -3.83 -11.90 6.83
C TYR A 337 -5.13 -11.10 7.02
N TRP A 338 -5.81 -10.84 5.90
CA TRP A 338 -7.00 -9.97 5.84
C TRP A 338 -8.15 -10.48 6.72
N GLU A 339 -8.36 -11.78 6.75
CA GLU A 339 -9.48 -12.38 7.48
C GLU A 339 -9.40 -12.10 8.97
N TRP A 340 -8.18 -12.06 9.54
CA TRP A 340 -8.00 -11.69 10.93
C TRP A 340 -8.32 -10.22 11.18
N TRP A 341 -7.81 -9.31 10.35
CA TRP A 341 -8.09 -7.88 10.47
C TRP A 341 -9.60 -7.57 10.31
N SER A 342 -10.24 -8.14 9.29
CA SER A 342 -11.67 -7.97 9.03
C SER A 342 -12.56 -8.60 10.11
N ALA A 343 -12.16 -9.74 10.67
CA ALA A 343 -12.89 -10.36 11.77
C ALA A 343 -12.97 -9.46 13.02
N HIS A 344 -11.97 -8.60 13.23
CA HIS A 344 -11.84 -7.68 14.35
C HIS A 344 -12.22 -6.24 13.99
N ALA A 345 -13.17 -6.08 13.07
CA ALA A 345 -13.72 -4.79 12.66
C ALA A 345 -12.66 -3.80 12.13
N GLU A 346 -11.62 -4.31 11.47
CA GLU A 346 -10.57 -3.50 10.83
C GLU A 346 -9.77 -2.64 11.83
N ASP A 347 -9.62 -3.12 13.09
CA ASP A 347 -8.81 -2.45 14.11
C ASP A 347 -7.29 -2.61 13.85
N GLY A 348 -6.53 -1.55 14.11
CA GLY A 348 -5.09 -1.48 13.82
C GLY A 348 -4.26 -2.54 14.54
N GLN A 349 -4.64 -2.97 15.74
CA GLN A 349 -3.92 -4.00 16.51
C GLN A 349 -4.07 -5.42 15.93
N TYR A 350 -4.93 -5.57 14.92
CA TYR A 350 -5.21 -6.81 14.21
C TYR A 350 -4.81 -6.73 12.73
N GLY A 351 -4.19 -5.62 12.33
CA GLY A 351 -3.75 -5.36 10.97
C GLY A 351 -2.44 -6.04 10.60
N LYS A 352 -1.67 -5.37 9.73
CA LYS A 352 -0.39 -5.83 9.19
C LYS A 352 0.67 -5.79 10.29
N LEU A 353 1.19 -6.95 10.67
CA LEU A 353 2.17 -7.04 11.75
C LEU A 353 3.52 -6.45 11.33
N LEU A 354 4.02 -5.49 12.11
CA LEU A 354 5.37 -4.96 12.09
C LEU A 354 6.03 -5.23 13.44
N LEU A 355 7.04 -6.10 13.44
CA LEU A 355 7.83 -6.40 14.62
C LEU A 355 9.02 -5.45 14.69
N VAL A 356 9.15 -4.75 15.82
CA VAL A 356 10.25 -3.82 16.10
C VAL A 356 11.04 -4.29 17.30
N ASP A 357 12.30 -3.88 17.38
CA ASP A 357 13.17 -4.08 18.54
C ASP A 357 13.73 -2.69 18.88
N GLU A 358 13.17 -2.06 19.92
CA GLU A 358 13.54 -0.69 20.28
C GLU A 358 14.97 -0.59 20.81
N ASP A 359 15.56 -1.70 21.28
CA ASP A 359 16.92 -1.76 21.81
C ASP A 359 17.98 -1.85 20.69
N LYS A 360 17.58 -2.20 19.46
CA LYS A 360 18.46 -2.17 18.28
C LYS A 360 18.56 -0.76 17.66
N ALA A 361 19.37 0.08 18.29
CA ALA A 361 19.54 1.49 17.90
C ALA A 361 20.10 1.76 16.48
N SER A 362 20.66 0.77 15.76
CA SER A 362 21.35 1.01 14.48
C SER A 362 20.52 0.76 13.22
N ASP A 363 19.40 0.03 13.34
CA ASP A 363 18.64 -0.45 12.18
C ASP A 363 17.29 0.28 12.13
N VAL A 364 16.94 0.80 10.95
CA VAL A 364 15.73 1.58 10.76
C VAL A 364 14.71 0.73 10.02
N ALA A 365 13.55 0.47 10.61
CA ALA A 365 12.43 -0.20 9.95
C ALA A 365 11.22 0.75 9.90
N VAL A 366 10.74 1.08 8.70
CA VAL A 366 9.62 2.01 8.51
C VAL A 366 8.58 1.41 7.58
N PHE A 367 7.31 1.49 7.99
CA PHE A 367 6.16 1.04 7.24
C PHE A 367 5.41 2.21 6.62
N PHE A 368 5.25 2.16 5.30
CA PHE A 368 4.59 3.15 4.46
C PHE A 368 3.21 2.63 4.06
N ASP A 369 2.17 3.38 4.39
CA ASP A 369 0.78 3.03 4.07
C ASP A 369 -0.08 4.31 4.04
N ASP A 370 -1.05 4.40 3.12
CA ASP A 370 -1.96 5.54 3.01
C ASP A 370 -3.06 5.53 4.08
N HIS A 371 -3.41 4.35 4.62
CA HIS A 371 -4.46 4.19 5.63
C HIS A 371 -3.99 4.51 7.04
N ILE A 372 -2.72 4.91 7.24
CA ILE A 372 -2.24 5.42 8.53
C ILE A 372 -2.88 6.80 8.77
N GLU A 373 -3.69 6.92 9.81
CA GLU A 373 -4.43 8.14 10.10
C GLU A 373 -3.62 9.12 10.97
N ALA A 374 -4.14 10.32 11.18
CA ALA A 374 -3.46 11.34 11.97
C ALA A 374 -3.28 10.93 13.45
N HIS A 375 -4.22 10.16 14.00
CA HIS A 375 -4.28 9.82 15.42
C HIS A 375 -4.37 8.31 15.70
N HIS A 376 -4.29 7.48 14.66
CA HIS A 376 -4.45 6.04 14.79
C HIS A 376 -3.70 5.31 13.67
N SER A 377 -3.10 4.14 13.95
CA SER A 377 -2.39 3.37 12.90
C SER A 377 -3.36 2.76 11.89
N HIS A 378 -4.58 2.41 12.33
CA HIS A 378 -5.71 1.85 11.59
C HIS A 378 -5.47 0.51 10.88
N ILE A 379 -4.30 0.31 10.27
CA ILE A 379 -3.99 -0.86 9.45
C ILE A 379 -2.70 -1.57 9.85
N VAL A 380 -1.80 -0.93 10.60
CA VAL A 380 -0.51 -1.51 11.01
C VAL A 380 -0.50 -1.83 12.51
N ASP A 381 -0.18 -3.08 12.82
CA ASP A 381 0.00 -3.62 14.18
C ASP A 381 1.49 -3.60 14.51
N VAL A 382 1.95 -2.55 15.19
CA VAL A 382 3.35 -2.41 15.61
C VAL A 382 3.53 -3.06 16.97
N ARG A 383 4.42 -4.05 17.06
CA ARG A 383 4.70 -4.77 18.32
C ARG A 383 6.17 -4.85 18.61
N ASP A 384 6.52 -4.72 19.87
CA ASP A 384 7.85 -5.07 20.34
C ASP A 384 8.02 -6.59 20.24
N ALA A 385 9.08 -7.03 19.56
CA ALA A 385 9.25 -8.43 19.24
C ALA A 385 9.61 -9.30 20.46
N LEU A 386 10.18 -8.69 21.52
CA LEU A 386 10.62 -9.39 22.72
C LEU A 386 9.45 -9.62 23.69
N SER A 387 8.73 -8.55 24.02
CA SER A 387 7.58 -8.57 24.93
C SER A 387 6.28 -9.01 24.25
N GLY A 388 6.14 -8.76 22.94
CA GLY A 388 4.91 -8.98 22.19
C GLY A 388 3.83 -7.92 22.41
N GLU A 389 4.13 -6.90 23.22
CA GLU A 389 3.20 -5.83 23.53
C GLU A 389 3.05 -4.85 22.34
N PRO A 390 1.84 -4.33 22.09
CA PRO A 390 1.64 -3.26 21.13
C PRO A 390 2.44 -2.00 21.50
N VAL A 391 3.10 -1.40 20.51
CA VAL A 391 3.76 -0.10 20.67
C VAL A 391 2.74 1.00 20.45
N ALA A 392 2.67 1.97 21.38
CA ALA A 392 1.74 3.09 21.28
C ALA A 392 1.91 3.86 19.95
N PHE A 393 0.81 4.37 19.41
CA PHE A 393 0.82 5.06 18.12
C PHE A 393 1.65 6.35 18.16
N GLU A 394 1.61 7.09 19.26
CA GLU A 394 2.38 8.31 19.48
C GLU A 394 3.89 8.06 19.41
N THR A 395 4.34 6.89 19.88
CA THR A 395 5.74 6.45 19.80
C THR A 395 6.10 5.94 18.41
N SER A 396 5.14 5.31 17.71
CA SER A 396 5.36 4.67 16.42
C SER A 396 5.31 5.66 15.24
N ARG A 397 4.43 6.67 15.30
CA ARG A 397 4.21 7.63 14.21
C ARG A 397 5.46 8.47 13.96
N GLY A 398 5.96 8.43 12.73
CA GLY A 398 7.16 9.14 12.30
C GLY A 398 8.49 8.48 12.71
N LYS A 399 8.44 7.36 13.43
CA LYS A 399 9.57 6.48 13.77
C LYS A 399 9.49 5.16 12.99
N PHE A 400 8.44 4.38 13.21
CA PHE A 400 8.19 3.10 12.56
C PHE A 400 7.08 3.17 11.50
N LEU A 401 6.24 4.20 11.57
CA LEU A 401 5.09 4.40 10.68
C LEU A 401 5.24 5.70 9.91
N GLN A 402 5.08 5.63 8.59
CA GLN A 402 5.08 6.77 7.69
C GLN A 402 3.79 6.76 6.87
N ARG A 403 2.88 7.69 7.15
CA ARG A 403 1.71 7.90 6.31
C ARG A 403 2.16 8.30 4.90
N VAL A 404 1.56 7.69 3.89
CA VAL A 404 1.71 8.10 2.49
C VAL A 404 0.52 8.97 2.10
N GLU A 405 0.80 10.10 1.43
CA GLU A 405 -0.22 10.97 0.86
C GLU A 405 -0.36 10.64 -0.63
N PRO A 406 -1.40 9.90 -1.08
CA PRO A 406 -1.45 9.40 -2.44
C PRO A 406 -1.46 10.52 -3.49
N PHE A 407 -2.08 11.66 -3.17
CA PHE A 407 -2.11 12.82 -4.06
C PHE A 407 -0.69 13.35 -4.33
N ALA A 408 0.13 13.48 -3.28
CA ALA A 408 1.51 13.90 -3.43
C ALA A 408 2.37 12.81 -4.09
N ALA A 409 2.13 11.54 -3.77
CA ALA A 409 2.81 10.41 -4.41
C ALA A 409 2.55 10.35 -5.93
N ILE A 410 1.39 10.80 -6.41
CA ILE A 410 1.10 10.87 -7.86
C ILE A 410 1.69 12.13 -8.50
N THR A 411 1.57 13.28 -7.83
CA THR A 411 1.86 14.59 -8.43
C THR A 411 3.32 15.01 -8.32
N ASP A 412 4.05 14.54 -7.30
CA ASP A 412 5.47 14.79 -7.07
C ASP A 412 6.33 13.55 -7.41
N PRO A 413 7.09 13.56 -8.53
CA PRO A 413 8.01 12.49 -8.90
C PRO A 413 9.07 12.15 -7.83
N ASN A 414 9.39 13.07 -6.91
CA ASN A 414 10.40 12.87 -5.88
C ASN A 414 9.82 12.54 -4.50
N TYR A 415 8.51 12.26 -4.42
CA TYR A 415 7.81 12.08 -3.15
C TYR A 415 8.48 11.05 -2.23
N PHE A 416 8.65 9.81 -2.71
CA PHE A 416 9.26 8.73 -1.92
C PHE A 416 10.74 8.97 -1.63
N THR A 417 11.48 9.55 -2.58
CA THR A 417 12.88 9.95 -2.36
C THR A 417 12.99 10.95 -1.22
N THR A 418 12.12 11.97 -1.19
CA THR A 418 12.09 12.98 -0.14
C THR A 418 11.75 12.38 1.23
N LEU A 419 10.80 11.44 1.29
CA LEU A 419 10.49 10.72 2.52
C LEU A 419 11.68 9.88 3.01
N PHE A 420 12.31 9.14 2.10
CA PHE A 420 13.48 8.33 2.41
C PHE A 420 14.63 9.18 2.94
N GLU A 421 14.95 10.30 2.28
CA GLU A 421 16.02 11.20 2.72
C GLU A 421 15.77 11.77 4.11
N LYS A 422 14.52 12.11 4.44
CA LYS A 422 14.14 12.52 5.80
C LYS A 422 14.34 11.43 6.84
N ILE A 423 14.14 10.16 6.48
CA ILE A 423 14.32 9.02 7.38
C ILE A 423 15.81 8.79 7.66
N VAL A 424 16.66 8.80 6.63
CA VAL A 424 18.09 8.47 6.77
C VAL A 424 18.97 9.65 7.21
N THR A 425 18.42 10.85 7.32
CA THR A 425 19.12 12.05 7.84
C THR A 425 18.84 12.31 9.32
N LYS A 426 17.82 11.66 9.90
CA LYS A 426 17.59 11.63 11.35
C LYS A 426 18.65 10.74 12.01
#